data_AF-A0A354HGL4-F1
#
_entry.id   AF-A0A354HGL4-F1
#
_cell.length_a   1.000
_cell.length_b   1.000
_cell.length_c   1.000
_cell.angle_alpha   90.00
_cell.angle_beta   90.00
_cell.angle_gamma   90.00
#
_symmetry.space_group_name_H-M   'P 1'
#
loop_
_entity.id
_entity.type
_entity.pdbx_description
1 polymer ?
#
loop_
_entity_poly.entity_id
_entity_poly.type
_entity_poly.pdbx_seq_one_letter_code
_entity_poly.pdbx_strand_id
1 'polypeptide(L)' 'MTKITIFSGFLGAGKTTLIKKLIAEGYKGEKLMLIENEFGQIGIDGGFLQDSGVEITEMNSGCI' A
#
# COMPACT_ATOMS: atom_id res chain seq x y z
N MET A 1 2.78 6.17 19.41
CA MET A 1 3.59 6.95 18.46
C MET A 1 3.59 6.17 17.16
N THR A 2 3.14 6.76 16.05
CA THR A 2 2.99 6.03 14.77
C THR A 2 4.23 6.21 13.91
N LYS A 3 4.79 5.12 13.39
CA LYS A 3 5.95 5.16 12.49
C LYS A 3 5.48 5.43 11.06
N ILE A 4 6.06 6.44 10.41
CA ILE A 4 5.75 6.81 9.02
C ILE A 4 6.93 6.42 8.14
N THR A 5 6.66 5.72 7.03
CA THR A 5 7.65 5.35 6.02
C THR A 5 7.15 5.83 4.65
N ILE A 6 8.02 6.50 3.89
CA ILE A 6 7.67 7.04 2.57
C ILE A 6 8.42 6.26 1.50
N PHE A 7 7.67 5.70 0.54
CA PHE A 7 8.22 5.05 -0.64
C PHE A 7 8.14 6.00 -1.83
N SER A 8 9.28 6.31 -2.46
CA SER A 8 9.35 7.17 -3.65
C SER A 8 10.30 6.58 -4.69
N GLY A 9 10.09 6.94 -5.96
CA GLY A 9 10.88 6.46 -7.09
C GLY A 9 10.09 6.52 -8.40
N PHE A 10 10.80 6.35 -9.52
CA PHE A 10 10.22 6.39 -10.87
C PHE A 10 9.09 5.36 -11.09
N LEU A 11 8.24 5.58 -12.09
CA LEU A 11 7.25 4.60 -12.54
C LEU A 11 7.99 3.32 -12.99
N GLY A 12 7.52 2.16 -12.57
CA GLY A 12 8.19 0.88 -12.86
C GLY A 12 9.41 0.55 -11.98
N ALA A 13 9.76 1.38 -10.98
CA ALA A 13 10.88 1.10 -10.07
C ALA A 13 10.64 -0.07 -9.08
N GLY A 14 9.54 -0.82 -9.22
CA GLY A 14 9.24 -1.98 -8.36
C GLY A 14 8.72 -1.65 -6.96
N LYS A 15 8.25 -0.41 -6.73
CA LYS A 15 7.75 0.05 -5.41
C LYS A 15 6.65 -0.87 -4.85
N THR A 16 5.62 -1.15 -5.65
CA THR A 16 4.50 -2.01 -5.28
C THR A 16 4.95 -3.43 -4.89
N THR A 17 5.88 -4.02 -5.65
CA THR A 17 6.44 -5.35 -5.36
C THR A 17 7.17 -5.38 -4.02
N LEU A 18 7.95 -4.34 -3.72
CA LEU A 18 8.66 -4.22 -2.45
C LEU A 18 7.68 -4.08 -1.29
N ILE A 19 6.67 -3.21 -1.41
CA ILE A 19 5.64 -2.98 -0.38
C ILE A 19 4.91 -4.29 -0.06
N LYS A 20 4.49 -5.04 -1.09
CA LYS A 20 3.86 -6.37 -0.94
C LYS A 20 4.72 -7.33 -0.13
N LYS A 21 6.02 -7.42 -0.44
CA LYS A 21 6.95 -8.26 0.31
C LYS A 21 7.12 -7.80 1.77
N LEU A 22 7.22 -6.50 2.00
CA LEU A 22 7.37 -5.95 3.35
C LEU A 22 6.14 -6.22 4.22
N ILE A 23 4.94 -6.07 3.67
CA ILE A 23 3.69 -6.42 4.36
C ILE A 23 3.68 -7.91 4.70
N ALA A 24 4.00 -8.77 3.73
CA ALA A 24 3.94 -10.22 3.91
C ALA A 24 5.01 -10.78 4.86
N GLU A 25 6.23 -10.21 4.88
CA GLU A 25 7.36 -10.79 5.60
C GLU A 25 7.91 -9.88 6.72
N GLY A 26 7.98 -8.57 6.48
CA GLY A 26 8.65 -7.61 7.34
C GLY A 26 7.79 -7.04 8.47
N TYR A 27 6.48 -6.98 8.28
CA TYR A 27 5.51 -6.38 9.22
C TYR A 27 4.48 -7.39 9.74
N LYS A 28 4.81 -8.69 9.73
CA LYS A 28 3.91 -9.73 10.24
C LYS A 28 3.49 -9.43 11.68
N GLY A 29 2.19 -9.33 11.91
CA GLY A 29 1.61 -9.07 13.23
C GLY A 29 1.57 -7.60 13.64
N GLU A 30 1.97 -6.67 12.78
CA GLU A 30 1.82 -5.24 13.02
C GLU A 30 0.49 -4.70 12.44
N LYS A 31 -0.07 -3.67 13.07
CA LYS A 31 -1.21 -2.92 12.52
C LYS A 31 -0.68 -1.90 11.50
N LEU A 32 -0.99 -2.12 10.22
CA LEU A 32 -0.50 -1.31 9.11
C LEU A 32 -1.61 -0.46 8.48
N MET A 33 -1.22 0.69 7.94
CA MET A 33 -2.02 1.51 7.04
C MET A 33 -1.14 1.85 5.85
N LEU A 34 -1.65 1.60 4.64
CA LEU A 34 -0.98 1.92 3.39
C LEU A 34 -1.77 3.04 2.70
N ILE A 35 -1.08 4.11 2.31
CA ILE A 35 -1.65 5.23 1.57
C ILE A 35 -0.91 5.28 0.23
N GLU A 36 -1.64 5.11 -0.86
CA GLU A 36 -1.11 5.16 -2.21
C GLU A 36 -1.75 6.32 -2.98
N ASN A 37 -0.96 6.92 -3.88
CA ASN A 37 -1.47 7.90 -4.83
C ASN A 37 -1.69 7.20 -6.16
N GLU A 38 -2.93 6.82 -6.46
CA GLU A 38 -3.29 6.15 -7.72
C GLU A 38 -3.80 7.17 -8.75
N PHE A 39 -3.37 7.03 -10.01
CA PHE A 39 -3.86 7.85 -11.13
C PHE A 39 -4.44 6.92 -12.21
N GLY A 40 -5.75 6.64 -12.12
CA GLY A 40 -6.49 5.76 -13.03
C GLY A 40 -7.78 5.22 -12.39
N GLN A 41 -8.84 5.00 -13.18
CA GLN A 41 -10.18 4.56 -12.71
C GLN A 41 -10.27 3.09 -12.26
N ILE A 42 -9.20 2.31 -12.42
CA ILE A 42 -9.20 0.89 -12.13
C ILE A 42 -8.17 0.67 -11.02
N GLY A 43 -8.66 0.48 -9.78
CA GLY A 43 -7.86 0.11 -8.61
C GLY A 43 -7.29 -1.30 -8.78
N ILE A 44 -6.22 -1.42 -9.55
CA ILE A 44 -5.58 -2.72 -9.84
C ILE A 44 -4.87 -3.25 -8.58
N ASP A 45 -4.38 -2.35 -7.71
CA ASP A 45 -3.60 -2.72 -6.54
C ASP A 45 -4.43 -3.04 -5.29
N GLY A 46 -5.66 -2.51 -5.17
CA GLY A 46 -6.56 -2.80 -4.04
C GLY A 46 -6.94 -4.28 -3.92
N GLY A 47 -7.20 -4.95 -5.06
CA GLY A 47 -7.51 -6.38 -5.09
C GLY A 47 -6.30 -7.28 -4.78
N PHE A 48 -5.09 -6.87 -5.18
CA PHE A 48 -3.88 -7.67 -4.93
C PHE A 48 -3.48 -7.67 -3.46
N LEU A 49 -3.71 -6.55 -2.76
CA LEU A 49 -3.27 -6.38 -1.38
C LEU A 49 -4.28 -6.95 -0.36
N GLN A 50 -5.56 -7.13 -0.71
CA GLN A 50 -6.59 -7.70 0.19
C GLN A 50 -6.22 -9.10 0.70
N ASP A 51 -5.56 -9.92 -0.14
CA ASP A 51 -5.10 -11.26 0.24
C ASP A 51 -3.98 -11.25 1.29
N SER A 52 -3.40 -10.09 1.58
CA SER A 52 -2.29 -9.93 2.54
C SER A 52 -2.75 -9.75 3.99
N GLY A 53 -4.06 -9.76 4.27
CA GLY A 53 -4.62 -9.61 5.62
C GLY A 53 -4.48 -8.20 6.20
N VAL A 54 -4.24 -7.20 5.33
CA VAL A 54 -4.15 -5.79 5.70
C VAL A 54 -5.48 -5.10 5.38
N GLU A 55 -5.96 -4.28 6.30
CA GLU A 55 -7.09 -3.40 6.08
C GLU A 55 -6.67 -2.28 5.11
N ILE A 56 -7.17 -2.35 3.88
CA ILE A 56 -6.87 -1.38 2.81
C ILE A 56 -8.07 -0.45 2.69
N THR A 57 -7.82 0.82 2.99
CA THR A 57 -8.79 1.88 2.76
C THR A 57 -8.31 2.69 1.56
N GLU A 58 -9.01 2.54 0.44
CA GLU A 58 -8.77 3.37 -0.74
C GLU A 58 -9.32 4.79 -0.51
N MET A 59 -8.45 5.79 -0.65
CA MET A 59 -8.86 7.19 -0.60
C MET A 59 -9.14 7.70 -2.01
N ASN A 60 -10.41 7.63 -2.43
CA ASN A 60 -10.83 8.29 -3.66
C ASN A 60 -11.02 9.79 -3.40
N SER A 61 -10.24 10.62 -4.10
CA SER A 61 -10.47 12.08 -4.19
C SER A 61 -10.35 12.90 -2.89
N GLY A 62 -9.47 12.48 -1.96
CA GLY A 62 -9.00 13.38 -0.88
C GLY A 62 -9.86 13.47 0.38
N CYS A 63 -10.78 12.53 0.61
CA CYS A 63 -11.43 12.36 1.92
C CYS A 63 -11.00 11.02 2.56
N ILE A 64 -10.71 11.07 3.87
CA ILE A 64 -10.43 9.93 4.76
C ILE A 64 -11.73 9.47 5.39
#